data_AF-A0A7S1MDT3-F1
#
_entry.id   AF-A0A7S1MDT3-F1
#
_cell.length_a   1.000
_cell.length_b   1.000
_cell.length_c   1.000
_cell.angle_alpha   90.00
_cell.angle_beta   90.00
_cell.angle_gamma   90.00
#
_symmetry.space_group_name_H-M   'P 1'
#
loop_
_entity.id
_entity.type
_entity.pdbx_description
1 polymer ?
#
loop_
_entity_poly.entity_id
_entity_poly.type
_entity_poly.pdbx_seq_one_letter_code
_entity_poly.pdbx_strand_id
1 'polypeptide(L)'
;APGGAGPEGAFEAPPGDEEAAIRHEFLRAASRLSDGELREFVDDHIAGELAAIRALPPAHRAQAFRALCAEWHPDKCPAIPGIATAVFQRLQAQKRLVLSLR
;
A
#
# COMPACT_ATOMS: atom_id res chain seq x y z
N ALA A 1 -25.47 21.53 -56.32
CA ALA A 1 -24.95 21.51 -54.93
C ALA A 1 -26.17 21.51 -54.00
N PRO A 2 -26.27 20.55 -53.08
CA PRO A 2 -25.52 20.59 -51.81
C PRO A 2 -24.73 19.29 -51.60
N GLY A 3 -23.59 19.23 -50.92
CA GLY A 3 -23.22 19.97 -49.71
C GLY A 3 -23.57 19.13 -48.49
N GLY A 4 -22.90 17.99 -48.30
CA GLY A 4 -23.18 17.08 -47.21
C GLY A 4 -22.15 15.98 -47.10
N ALA A 5 -21.07 16.23 -46.38
CA ALA A 5 -20.19 15.21 -45.82
C ALA A 5 -19.30 15.86 -44.77
N GLY A 6 -19.80 15.90 -43.54
CA GLY A 6 -18.95 15.92 -42.36
C GLY A 6 -19.32 14.70 -41.53
N PRO A 7 -18.48 13.67 -41.42
CA PRO A 7 -18.41 12.93 -40.19
C PRO A 7 -17.49 13.74 -39.28
N GLU A 8 -18.10 14.49 -38.36
CA GLU A 8 -17.42 14.90 -37.14
C GLU A 8 -17.00 13.60 -36.45
N GLY A 9 -15.76 13.20 -36.71
CA GLY A 9 -15.11 12.12 -36.01
C GLY A 9 -14.98 12.52 -34.56
N ALA A 10 -15.98 12.17 -33.77
CA ALA A 10 -15.83 11.99 -32.34
C ALA A 10 -14.70 10.97 -32.17
N PHE A 11 -13.48 11.49 -31.99
CA PHE A 11 -12.34 10.72 -31.55
C PHE A 11 -12.61 10.41 -30.08
N GLU A 12 -13.45 9.40 -29.86
CA GLU A 12 -13.64 8.79 -28.56
C GLU A 12 -12.29 8.14 -28.23
N ALA A 13 -11.46 8.88 -27.50
CA ALA A 13 -10.18 8.40 -27.02
C ALA A 13 -10.44 7.12 -26.23
N PRO A 14 -9.75 6.01 -26.54
CA PRO A 14 -10.00 4.76 -25.86
C PRO A 14 -9.72 4.94 -24.36
N PRO A 15 -10.61 4.46 -23.46
CA PRO A 15 -10.51 4.68 -22.01
C PRO A 15 -9.30 4.00 -21.33
N GLY A 16 -8.33 3.49 -22.10
CA GLY A 16 -7.13 2.83 -21.59
C GLY A 16 -5.90 3.74 -21.47
N ASP A 17 -5.83 4.83 -22.23
CA ASP A 17 -4.62 5.69 -22.27
C ASP A 17 -4.50 6.57 -21.03
N GLU A 18 -5.62 7.06 -20.48
CA GLU A 18 -5.63 7.94 -19.31
C GLU A 18 -5.26 7.18 -18.03
N GLU A 19 -5.83 6.00 -17.80
CA GLU A 19 -5.50 5.17 -16.62
C GLU A 19 -4.05 4.68 -16.67
N ALA A 20 -3.55 4.35 -17.86
CA ALA A 20 -2.15 4.00 -18.05
C ALA A 20 -1.22 5.21 -17.80
N ALA A 21 -1.61 6.42 -18.22
CA ALA A 21 -0.89 7.65 -17.95
C ALA A 21 -0.86 7.98 -16.45
N ILE A 22 -2.00 7.89 -15.77
CA ILE A 22 -2.11 8.09 -14.31
C ILE A 22 -1.23 7.09 -13.57
N ARG A 23 -1.29 5.81 -13.94
CA ARG A 23 -0.45 4.77 -13.33
C ARG A 23 1.04 5.03 -13.58
N HIS A 24 1.42 5.44 -14.78
CA HIS A 24 2.80 5.73 -15.12
C HIS A 24 3.32 6.96 -14.36
N GLU A 25 2.51 8.01 -14.22
CA GLU A 25 2.84 9.20 -13.44
C GLU A 25 2.97 8.87 -11.95
N PHE A 26 2.06 8.05 -11.41
CA PHE A 26 2.14 7.54 -10.04
C PHE A 26 3.43 6.75 -9.80
N LEU A 27 3.78 5.80 -10.68
CA LEU A 27 5.02 5.05 -10.57
C LEU A 27 6.25 5.97 -10.65
N ARG A 28 6.22 6.96 -11.55
CA ARG A 28 7.31 7.94 -11.69
C ARG A 28 7.46 8.82 -10.46
N ALA A 29 6.37 9.18 -9.78
CA ALA A 29 6.41 9.92 -8.53
C ALA A 29 6.89 9.05 -7.37
N ALA A 30 6.39 7.81 -7.28
CA ALA A 30 6.81 6.83 -6.27
C ALA A 30 8.31 6.51 -6.36
N SER A 31 8.88 6.43 -7.57
CA SER A 31 10.32 6.23 -7.78
C SER A 31 11.19 7.40 -7.31
N ARG A 32 10.61 8.56 -6.95
CA ARG A 32 11.35 9.69 -6.38
C ARG A 32 11.41 9.65 -4.86
N LEU A 33 10.62 8.79 -4.21
CA LEU A 33 10.72 8.58 -2.79
C LEU A 33 12.06 7.93 -2.49
N SER A 34 12.83 8.60 -1.63
CA SER A 34 14.05 8.03 -1.08
C SER A 34 13.70 6.84 -0.19
N ASP A 35 14.61 5.87 -0.04
CA ASP A 35 14.43 4.76 0.90
C ASP A 35 14.10 5.22 2.34
N GLY A 36 14.57 6.41 2.72
CA GLY A 36 14.26 7.06 4.00
C GLY A 36 12.81 7.52 4.11
N GLU A 37 12.27 8.19 3.09
CA GLU A 37 10.87 8.65 3.06
C GLU A 37 9.90 7.47 3.01
N LEU A 38 10.25 6.43 2.24
CA LEU A 38 9.48 5.20 2.19
C LEU A 38 9.47 4.49 3.55
N ARG A 39 10.60 4.46 4.27
CA ARG A 39 10.66 3.91 5.62
C ARG A 39 9.80 4.69 6.61
N GLU A 40 9.88 6.02 6.58
CA GLU A 40 9.10 6.87 7.48
C GLU A 40 7.59 6.66 7.27
N PHE A 41 7.14 6.66 6.01
CA PHE A 41 5.75 6.36 5.66
C PHE A 41 5.29 4.99 6.15
N VAL A 42 6.13 3.97 5.96
CA VAL A 42 5.83 2.61 6.42
C VAL A 42 5.79 2.55 7.95
N ASP A 43 6.71 3.22 8.63
CA ASP A 43 6.75 3.23 10.09
C ASP A 43 5.50 3.90 10.70
N ASP A 44 5.04 5.00 10.12
CA ASP A 44 3.79 5.67 10.52
C ASP A 44 2.57 4.77 10.26
N HIS A 45 2.51 4.12 9.10
CA HIS A 45 1.45 3.17 8.79
C HIS A 45 1.41 2.01 9.79
N ILE A 46 2.55 1.37 10.07
CA ILE A 46 2.64 0.27 11.04
C ILE A 46 2.27 0.72 12.46
N ALA A 47 2.66 1.94 12.85
CA ALA A 47 2.26 2.49 14.14
C ALA A 47 0.74 2.66 14.25
N GLY A 48 0.09 3.15 13.18
CA GLY A 48 -1.37 3.26 13.08
C GLY A 48 -2.07 1.91 13.18
N GLU A 49 -1.61 0.91 12.42
CA GLU A 49 -2.18 -0.45 12.45
C GLU A 49 -2.03 -1.09 13.84
N LEU A 50 -0.88 -0.94 14.48
CA LEU A 50 -0.66 -1.44 15.83
C LEU A 50 -1.54 -0.75 16.88
N ALA A 51 -1.78 0.56 16.73
CA ALA A 51 -2.70 1.30 17.59
C ALA A 51 -4.14 0.80 17.40
N ALA A 52 -4.57 0.58 16.16
CA ALA A 52 -5.88 0.01 15.84
C ALA A 52 -6.04 -1.40 16.45
N ILE A 53 -5.03 -2.26 16.29
CA ILE A 53 -5.03 -3.62 16.88
C ILE A 53 -5.14 -3.55 18.41
N ARG A 54 -4.44 -2.61 19.08
CA ARG A 54 -4.53 -2.44 20.54
C ARG A 54 -5.92 -1.97 20.98
N ALA A 55 -6.62 -1.19 20.17
CA ALA A 55 -7.98 -0.76 20.44
C ALA A 55 -9.02 -1.89 20.31
N LEU A 56 -8.72 -2.96 19.57
CA LEU A 56 -9.61 -4.11 19.43
C LEU A 56 -9.79 -4.86 20.77
N PRO A 57 -10.91 -5.59 20.95
CA PRO A 57 -11.07 -6.51 22.07
C PRO A 57 -9.98 -7.59 22.08
N PRO A 58 -9.50 -8.05 23.26
CA PRO A 58 -8.40 -9.03 23.37
C PRO A 58 -8.56 -10.28 22.50
N ALA A 59 -9.81 -10.76 22.33
CA ALA A 59 -10.12 -11.92 21.49
C ALA A 59 -9.75 -11.73 20.01
N HIS A 60 -9.81 -10.50 19.49
CA HIS A 60 -9.54 -10.19 18.08
C HIS A 60 -8.10 -9.75 17.82
N ARG A 61 -7.37 -9.27 18.84
CA ARG A 61 -6.01 -8.75 18.69
C ARG A 61 -5.05 -9.76 18.07
N ALA A 62 -5.13 -11.02 18.51
CA ALA A 62 -4.26 -12.09 18.03
C ALA A 62 -4.49 -12.45 16.55
N GLN A 63 -5.71 -12.28 16.06
CA GLN A 63 -6.02 -12.51 14.64
C GLN A 63 -5.52 -11.32 13.80
N ALA A 64 -5.87 -10.09 14.20
CA ALA A 64 -5.47 -8.89 13.46
C ALA A 64 -3.94 -8.73 13.40
N PHE A 65 -3.25 -9.01 14.51
CA PHE A 65 -1.78 -8.99 14.55
C PHE A 65 -1.13 -10.02 13.63
N ARG A 66 -1.73 -11.22 13.50
CA ARG A 66 -1.24 -12.25 12.56
C ARG A 66 -1.45 -11.85 11.10
N ALA A 67 -2.58 -11.19 10.80
CA ALA A 67 -2.84 -10.66 9.47
C ALA A 67 -1.77 -9.62 9.08
N LEU A 68 -1.51 -8.64 9.95
CA LEU A 68 -0.48 -7.62 9.73
C LEU A 68 0.92 -8.24 9.52
N CYS A 69 1.27 -9.27 10.31
CA CYS A 69 2.53 -9.99 10.10
C CYS A 69 2.59 -10.73 8.76
N ALA A 70 1.48 -11.26 8.27
CA ALA A 70 1.43 -11.96 6.99
C ALA A 70 1.52 -11.00 5.80
N GLU A 71 0.93 -9.81 5.93
CA GLU A 71 1.00 -8.74 4.92
C GLU A 71 2.43 -8.23 4.74
N TRP A 72 3.16 -8.07 5.84
CA TRP A 72 4.54 -7.58 5.83
C TRP A 72 5.60 -8.68 5.80
N HIS A 73 5.23 -9.92 5.48
CA HIS A 73 6.21 -11.00 5.34
C HIS A 73 7.13 -10.72 4.14
N PRO A 74 8.45 -10.93 4.23
CA PRO A 74 9.38 -10.67 3.13
C PRO A 74 9.02 -11.42 1.83
N ASP A 75 8.41 -12.61 1.92
CA ASP A 75 7.92 -13.37 0.75
C ASP A 75 6.76 -12.66 0.02
N LYS A 76 5.98 -11.82 0.70
CA LYS A 76 4.85 -11.10 0.12
C LYS A 76 5.26 -9.75 -0.47
N CYS A 77 6.42 -9.21 -0.06
CA CYS A 77 6.92 -7.91 -0.51
C CYS A 77 8.30 -8.02 -1.17
N PRO A 78 8.45 -8.77 -2.29
CA PRO A 78 9.73 -8.95 -2.96
C PRO A 78 10.30 -7.65 -3.57
N ALA A 79 9.47 -6.63 -3.78
CA ALA A 79 9.90 -5.32 -4.28
C ALA A 79 10.65 -4.48 -3.23
N ILE A 80 10.40 -4.70 -1.94
CA ILE A 80 11.00 -3.95 -0.82
C ILE A 80 11.43 -4.89 0.32
N PRO A 81 12.25 -5.91 0.04
CA PRO A 81 12.51 -7.01 0.98
C PRO A 81 13.20 -6.53 2.26
N GLY A 82 14.04 -5.49 2.17
CA GLY A 82 14.72 -4.90 3.32
C GLY A 82 13.76 -4.21 4.29
N ILE A 83 12.78 -3.47 3.76
CA ILE A 83 11.76 -2.79 4.57
C ILE A 83 10.80 -3.81 5.17
N ALA A 84 10.30 -4.75 4.36
CA ALA A 84 9.41 -5.81 4.82
C ALA A 84 10.03 -6.63 5.95
N THR A 85 11.31 -7.01 5.81
CA THR A 85 12.05 -7.72 6.87
C THR A 85 12.16 -6.90 8.15
N ALA A 86 12.52 -5.61 8.04
CA ALA A 86 12.65 -4.73 9.20
C ALA A 86 11.31 -4.56 9.93
N VAL A 87 10.23 -4.34 9.19
CA VAL A 87 8.87 -4.26 9.72
C VAL A 87 8.48 -5.56 10.40
N PHE A 88 8.66 -6.71 9.73
CA PHE A 88 8.31 -8.01 10.27
C PHE A 88 9.05 -8.30 11.59
N GLN A 89 10.35 -8.02 11.66
CA GLN A 89 11.13 -8.17 12.89
C GLN A 89 10.62 -7.25 14.01
N ARG A 90 10.31 -5.99 13.69
CA ARG A 90 9.72 -5.03 14.64
C ARG A 90 8.37 -5.52 15.17
N LEU A 91 7.51 -6.04 14.29
CA LEU A 91 6.24 -6.65 14.68
C LEU A 91 6.50 -7.81 15.65
N GLN A 92 7.35 -8.77 15.29
CA GLN A 92 7.65 -9.91 16.18
C GLN A 92 8.15 -9.47 17.57
N ALA A 93 8.97 -8.40 17.66
CA ALA A 93 9.41 -7.85 18.93
C ALA A 93 8.25 -7.26 19.77
N GLN A 94 7.25 -6.65 19.14
CA GLN A 94 6.09 -6.07 19.81
C GLN A 94 4.96 -7.06 20.11
N LYS A 95 5.02 -8.27 19.57
CA LYS A 95 3.99 -9.31 19.72
C LYS A 95 3.56 -9.51 21.17
N ARG A 96 4.51 -9.57 22.11
CA ARG A 96 4.19 -9.75 23.54
C ARG A 96 3.37 -8.57 24.05
N LEU A 97 3.80 -7.33 23.79
CA LEU A 97 3.13 -6.12 24.27
C LEU A 97 1.71 -5.98 23.73
N VAL A 98 1.51 -6.26 22.43
CA VAL A 98 0.20 -6.15 21.78
C VAL A 98 -0.78 -7.20 22.30
N LEU A 99 -0.29 -8.42 22.57
CA LEU A 99 -1.12 -9.55 22.98
C LEU A 99 -1.24 -9.70 24.50
N SER A 100 -0.39 -9.05 25.31
CA SER A 100 -0.38 -9.15 26.77
C SER A 100 -1.20 -8.07 27.47
N LEU A 101 -1.66 -7.03 26.78
CA LEU A 101 -2.57 -6.03 27.34
C LEU A 101 -3.89 -6.72 27.71
N ARG A 102 -4.05 -7.06 29.00
CA ARG A 102 -5.29 -7.57 29.59
C ARG A 102 -6.30 -6.45 29.74
#